data_AF-A0A354WR83-F1
#
_entry.id   AF-A0A354WR83-F1
#
_cell.length_a   1.000
_cell.length_b   1.000
_cell.length_c   1.000
_cell.angle_alpha   90.00
_cell.angle_beta   90.00
_cell.angle_gamma   90.00
#
_symmetry.space_group_name_H-M   'P 1'
#
loop_
_entity.id
_entity.type
_entity.pdbx_description
1 polymer ?
#
loop_
_entity_poly.entity_id
_entity_poly.type
_entity_poly.pdbx_seq_one_letter_code
_entity_poly.pdbx_strand_id
1 'polypeptide(L)'
;AYHFPSMKGVLIHMWERARGFIIKAGTIIFAVCVIIWFFSSFGADLEMVDDIEDSMLAAFGHAIAWIFAPLGLGDWKGAVAVISAEMAKENAMSTLAVLNGVAAEAEDEEIMAGIANMFTPIAAFSFMILNLFDPPCVVAIATTIREMGEKKWAALAIGFQVMLGYGMAFVAYHLGSWLFYDAAFGLGQGIAIVICLLALYFICRPMPKTKDEIPEGAQAKA
;
A
#
# COMPACT_ATOMS: atom_id res chain seq x y z
N ALA A 1 17.25 5.96 -41.36
CA ALA A 1 15.83 6.32 -41.57
C ALA A 1 15.00 5.55 -40.55
N TYR A 2 14.32 6.23 -39.63
CA TYR A 2 13.40 5.60 -38.67
C TYR A 2 12.16 5.15 -39.45
N HIS A 3 11.90 3.84 -39.52
CA HIS A 3 10.73 3.30 -40.20
C HIS A 3 9.53 3.42 -39.27
N PHE A 4 8.48 4.12 -39.72
CA PHE A 4 7.24 4.19 -38.95
C PHE A 4 6.67 2.78 -38.77
N PRO A 5 6.39 2.34 -37.53
CA PRO A 5 5.88 1.01 -37.30
C PRO A 5 4.47 0.86 -37.88
N SER A 6 4.17 -0.32 -38.44
CA SER A 6 2.82 -0.66 -38.89
C SER A 6 1.85 -0.59 -37.72
N MET A 7 0.87 0.32 -37.78
CA MET A 7 -0.13 0.50 -36.71
C MET A 7 -0.85 -0.81 -36.37
N LYS A 8 -1.11 -1.65 -37.37
CA LYS A 8 -1.76 -2.96 -37.18
C LYS A 8 -0.87 -3.92 -36.40
N GLY A 9 0.44 -3.92 -36.66
CA GLY A 9 1.41 -4.74 -35.91
C GLY A 9 1.53 -4.29 -34.46
N VAL A 10 1.61 -2.97 -34.22
CA VAL A 10 1.66 -2.40 -32.87
C VAL A 10 0.41 -2.77 -32.07
N LEU A 11 -0.79 -2.58 -32.64
CA LEU A 11 -2.05 -2.91 -31.97
C LEU A 11 -2.21 -4.38 -31.63
N ILE A 12 -1.80 -5.29 -32.53
CA ILE A 12 -1.86 -6.74 -32.28
C ILE A 12 -0.91 -7.12 -31.13
N HIS A 13 0.33 -6.64 -31.15
CA HIS A 13 1.29 -6.94 -30.08
C HIS A 13 0.89 -6.32 -28.73
N MET A 14 0.32 -5.10 -28.75
CA MET A 14 -0.27 -4.50 -27.55
C MET A 14 -1.43 -5.34 -27.02
N TRP A 15 -2.32 -5.82 -27.89
CA TRP A 15 -3.47 -6.66 -27.50
C TRP A 15 -3.04 -8.01 -26.91
N GLU A 16 -2.08 -8.70 -27.54
CA GLU A 16 -1.55 -9.97 -27.03
C GLU A 16 -0.92 -9.81 -25.64
N ARG A 17 -0.16 -8.73 -25.45
CA ARG A 17 0.47 -8.39 -24.16
C ARG A 17 -0.58 -8.05 -23.10
N ALA A 18 -1.57 -7.21 -23.46
CA ALA A 18 -2.65 -6.80 -22.57
C ALA A 18 -3.54 -7.98 -22.15
N ARG A 19 -3.94 -8.83 -23.11
CA ARG A 19 -4.70 -10.05 -22.82
C ARG A 19 -3.96 -10.98 -21.88
N GLY A 20 -2.66 -11.18 -22.10
CA GLY A 20 -1.81 -12.00 -21.23
C GLY A 20 -1.72 -11.44 -19.81
N PHE A 21 -1.67 -10.12 -19.66
CA PHE A 21 -1.70 -9.43 -18.38
C PHE A 21 -3.05 -9.60 -17.67
N ILE A 22 -4.16 -9.33 -18.37
CA ILE A 22 -5.53 -9.42 -17.82
C ILE A 22 -5.82 -10.83 -17.29
N ILE A 23 -5.44 -11.88 -18.03
CA ILE A 23 -5.70 -13.25 -17.59
C ILE A 23 -4.90 -13.57 -16.32
N LYS A 24 -3.60 -13.21 -16.28
CA LYS A 24 -2.75 -13.51 -15.11
C LYS A 24 -3.12 -12.68 -13.87
N ALA A 25 -3.33 -11.38 -14.04
CA ALA A 25 -3.69 -10.48 -12.95
C ALA A 25 -5.13 -10.76 -12.46
N GLY A 26 -6.07 -10.97 -13.39
CA GLY A 26 -7.48 -11.22 -13.09
C GLY A 26 -7.69 -12.49 -12.28
N THR A 27 -6.97 -13.59 -12.56
CA THR A 27 -7.08 -14.82 -11.76
C THR A 27 -6.62 -14.60 -10.32
N ILE A 28 -5.56 -13.81 -10.10
CA ILE A 28 -5.07 -13.50 -8.75
C ILE A 28 -6.07 -12.61 -8.00
N ILE A 29 -6.54 -11.53 -8.64
CA ILE A 29 -7.51 -10.59 -8.04
C ILE A 29 -8.80 -11.33 -7.67
N PHE A 30 -9.36 -12.12 -8.59
CA PHE A 30 -10.58 -12.87 -8.34
C PHE A 30 -10.43 -13.84 -7.17
N ALA A 31 -9.33 -14.60 -7.12
CA ALA A 31 -9.07 -15.52 -6.01
C ALA A 31 -9.02 -14.80 -4.65
N VAL A 32 -8.37 -13.63 -4.63
CA VAL A 32 -8.27 -12.79 -3.42
C VAL A 32 -9.63 -12.24 -3.01
N CYS A 33 -10.45 -11.75 -3.95
CA CYS A 33 -11.80 -11.26 -3.66
C CYS A 33 -12.67 -12.36 -3.03
N VAL A 34 -12.60 -13.60 -3.53
CA VAL A 34 -13.32 -14.74 -2.96
C VAL A 34 -12.84 -15.05 -1.53
N ILE A 35 -11.52 -14.98 -1.29
CA ILE A 35 -10.96 -15.18 0.06
C ILE A 35 -11.42 -14.08 1.02
N ILE A 36 -11.34 -12.81 0.62
CA ILE A 36 -11.76 -11.68 1.46
C ILE A 36 -13.25 -11.79 1.78
N TRP A 37 -14.08 -12.07 0.77
CA TRP A 37 -15.51 -12.29 0.97
C TRP A 37 -15.77 -13.43 1.96
N PHE A 38 -15.09 -14.57 1.82
CA PHE A 38 -15.23 -15.69 2.74
C PHE A 38 -14.83 -15.30 4.17
N PHE A 39 -13.68 -14.64 4.36
CA PHE A 39 -13.24 -14.19 5.68
C PHE A 39 -14.15 -13.11 6.29
N SER A 40 -14.80 -12.31 5.44
CA SER A 40 -15.75 -11.28 5.85
C SER A 40 -17.11 -11.83 6.22
N SER A 41 -17.55 -12.94 5.62
CA SER A 41 -18.89 -13.51 5.83
C SER A 41 -18.95 -14.61 6.87
N PHE A 42 -17.83 -15.25 7.19
CA PHE A 42 -17.77 -16.37 8.13
C PHE A 42 -17.06 -15.99 9.43
N GLY A 43 -17.59 -16.49 10.55
CA GLY A 43 -16.99 -16.40 11.88
C GLY A 43 -16.00 -17.54 12.13
N ALA A 44 -15.32 -17.53 13.28
CA ALA A 44 -14.34 -18.56 13.65
C ALA A 44 -14.95 -19.98 13.70
N ASP A 45 -16.26 -20.07 13.94
CA ASP A 45 -17.03 -21.31 14.00
C ASP A 45 -17.55 -21.79 12.62
N LEU A 46 -17.18 -21.10 11.53
CA LEU A 46 -17.65 -21.34 10.15
C LEU A 46 -19.15 -21.19 9.95
N GLU A 47 -19.82 -20.49 10.86
CA GLU A 47 -21.19 -20.01 10.67
C GLU A 47 -21.18 -18.64 9.97
N MET A 48 -22.21 -18.36 9.17
CA MET A 48 -22.37 -17.04 8.57
C MET A 48 -22.75 -16.04 9.67
N VAL A 49 -22.08 -14.90 9.66
CA VAL A 49 -22.22 -13.89 10.70
C VAL A 49 -23.16 -12.78 10.21
N ASP A 50 -24.09 -12.37 11.07
CA ASP A 50 -25.00 -11.25 10.79
C ASP A 50 -24.30 -9.89 10.99
N ASP A 51 -23.31 -9.81 11.89
CA ASP A 51 -22.48 -8.63 12.14
C ASP A 51 -21.05 -8.84 11.61
N ILE A 52 -20.52 -7.87 10.86
CA ILE A 52 -19.16 -7.94 10.31
C ILE A 52 -18.08 -7.88 11.40
N GLU A 53 -18.41 -7.38 12.61
CA GLU A 53 -17.49 -7.30 13.75
C GLU A 53 -17.07 -8.68 14.29
N ASP A 54 -17.93 -9.70 14.16
CA ASP A 54 -17.64 -11.07 14.60
C ASP A 54 -17.01 -11.93 13.48
N SER A 55 -16.72 -11.34 12.32
CA SER A 55 -16.10 -12.04 11.19
C SER A 55 -14.64 -12.43 11.45
N MET A 56 -14.18 -13.49 10.79
CA MET A 56 -12.75 -13.86 10.81
C MET A 56 -11.85 -12.73 10.30
N LEU A 57 -12.36 -11.90 9.39
CA LEU A 57 -11.68 -10.71 8.88
C LEU A 57 -11.49 -9.65 9.97
N ALA A 58 -12.48 -9.43 10.82
CA ALA A 58 -12.37 -8.52 11.97
C ALA A 58 -11.35 -9.03 12.98
N ALA A 59 -11.37 -10.32 13.30
CA ALA A 59 -10.35 -10.94 14.17
C ALA A 59 -8.92 -10.77 13.61
N PHE A 60 -8.74 -10.97 12.31
CA PHE A 60 -7.47 -10.69 11.63
C PHE A 60 -7.11 -9.20 11.67
N GLY A 61 -8.06 -8.31 11.41
CA GLY A 61 -7.90 -6.87 11.46
C GLY A 61 -7.41 -6.38 12.83
N HIS A 62 -8.03 -6.85 13.91
CA HIS A 62 -7.59 -6.53 15.27
C HIS A 62 -6.18 -7.04 15.57
N ALA A 63 -5.81 -8.22 15.04
CA ALA A 63 -4.46 -8.77 15.22
C ALA A 63 -3.36 -7.94 14.51
N ILE A 64 -3.70 -7.22 13.44
CA ILE A 64 -2.76 -6.38 12.68
C ILE A 64 -2.85 -4.89 13.02
N ALA A 65 -3.96 -4.43 13.62
CA ALA A 65 -4.25 -3.02 13.88
C ALA A 65 -3.19 -2.33 14.75
N TRP A 66 -2.50 -3.06 15.62
CA TRP A 66 -1.43 -2.50 16.47
C TRP A 66 -0.26 -1.91 15.66
N ILE A 67 0.00 -2.42 14.45
CA ILE A 67 1.04 -1.90 13.56
C ILE A 67 0.60 -0.54 12.99
N PHE A 68 -0.69 -0.35 12.76
CA PHE A 68 -1.23 0.86 12.14
C PHE A 68 -1.74 1.89 13.16
N ALA A 69 -1.85 1.50 14.44
CA ALA A 69 -2.23 2.39 15.54
C ALA A 69 -1.37 3.67 15.64
N PRO A 70 -0.03 3.64 15.49
CA PRO A 70 0.79 4.86 15.51
C PRO A 70 0.54 5.81 14.34
N LEU A 71 -0.12 5.35 13.28
CA LEU A 71 -0.46 6.18 12.11
C LEU A 71 -1.85 6.83 12.23
N GLY A 72 -2.57 6.59 13.33
CA GLY A 72 -3.96 7.01 13.50
C GLY A 72 -4.97 6.04 12.90
N LEU A 73 -4.53 4.84 12.52
CA LEU A 73 -5.33 3.79 11.89
C LEU A 73 -5.49 2.58 12.81
N GLY A 74 -5.65 2.85 14.12
CA GLY A 74 -5.75 1.81 15.16
C GLY A 74 -7.06 1.04 15.16
N ASP A 75 -8.01 1.42 14.31
CA ASP A 75 -9.23 0.65 14.07
C ASP A 75 -8.95 -0.53 13.12
N TRP A 76 -9.58 -1.66 13.38
CA TRP A 76 -9.42 -2.87 12.58
C TRP A 76 -9.86 -2.66 11.14
N LYS A 77 -10.91 -1.85 10.91
CA LYS A 77 -11.41 -1.51 9.58
C LYS A 77 -10.37 -0.74 8.78
N GLY A 78 -9.67 0.21 9.41
CA GLY A 78 -8.57 0.95 8.80
C GLY A 78 -7.40 0.04 8.43
N ALA A 79 -7.02 -0.87 9.33
CA ALA A 79 -5.95 -1.84 9.07
C ALA A 79 -6.30 -2.80 7.91
N VAL A 80 -7.52 -3.34 7.90
CA VAL A 80 -8.01 -4.18 6.79
C VAL A 80 -8.08 -3.41 5.48
N ALA A 81 -8.47 -2.13 5.51
CA ALA A 81 -8.50 -1.27 4.33
C ALA A 81 -7.11 -1.04 3.73
N VAL A 82 -6.07 -0.85 4.56
CA VAL A 82 -4.68 -0.75 4.08
C VAL A 82 -4.23 -2.05 3.39
N ILE A 83 -4.52 -3.21 4.00
CA ILE A 83 -4.18 -4.50 3.38
C ILE A 83 -4.94 -4.71 2.07
N SER A 84 -6.21 -4.31 2.02
CA SER A 84 -7.00 -4.37 0.81
C SER A 84 -6.48 -3.43 -0.28
N ALA A 85 -6.02 -2.23 0.09
CA ALA A 85 -5.39 -1.26 -0.80
C ALA A 85 -4.10 -1.82 -1.45
N GLU A 86 -3.33 -2.60 -0.71
CA GLU A 86 -2.13 -3.28 -1.20
C GLU A 86 -2.47 -4.36 -2.26
N MET A 87 -3.66 -4.97 -2.18
CA MET A 87 -4.12 -5.92 -3.20
C MET A 87 -4.56 -5.19 -4.47
N ALA A 88 -5.35 -4.13 -4.32
CA ALA A 88 -5.78 -3.22 -5.39
C ALA A 88 -6.18 -1.87 -4.78
N LYS A 89 -5.63 -0.77 -5.31
CA LYS A 89 -5.79 0.57 -4.72
C LYS A 89 -7.23 1.05 -4.73
N GLU A 90 -7.99 0.68 -5.76
CA GLU A 90 -9.42 0.97 -5.89
C GLU A 90 -10.28 0.14 -4.91
N ASN A 91 -9.81 -1.07 -4.56
CA ASN A 91 -10.53 -1.96 -3.66
C ASN A 91 -10.54 -1.45 -2.21
N ALA A 92 -9.62 -0.56 -1.84
CA ALA A 92 -9.60 0.09 -0.53
C ALA A 92 -10.92 0.80 -0.23
N MET A 93 -11.43 1.57 -1.20
CA MET A 93 -12.69 2.31 -1.07
C MET A 93 -13.89 1.37 -1.00
N SER A 94 -13.92 0.32 -1.84
CA SER A 94 -14.97 -0.70 -1.81
C SER A 94 -14.99 -1.46 -0.47
N THR A 95 -13.81 -1.77 0.07
CA THR A 95 -13.68 -2.46 1.35
C THR A 95 -14.16 -1.58 2.49
N LEU A 96 -13.77 -0.30 2.52
CA LEU A 96 -14.27 0.65 3.52
C LEU A 96 -15.79 0.82 3.42
N ALA A 97 -16.38 0.90 2.23
CA ALA A 97 -17.83 0.99 2.07
C ALA A 97 -18.55 -0.24 2.67
N VAL A 98 -18.10 -1.46 2.32
CA VAL A 98 -18.66 -2.72 2.82
C VAL A 98 -18.52 -2.82 4.36
N LEU A 99 -17.36 -2.46 4.91
CA LEU A 99 -17.09 -2.52 6.35
C LEU A 99 -17.90 -1.51 7.18
N ASN A 100 -18.46 -0.48 6.56
CA ASN A 100 -19.37 0.47 7.23
C ASN A 100 -20.84 0.10 7.07
N GLY A 101 -21.16 -1.07 6.50
CA GLY A 101 -22.54 -1.48 6.25
C GLY A 101 -23.24 -0.62 5.20
N VAL A 102 -22.48 0.15 4.41
CA VAL A 102 -23.00 0.96 3.33
C VAL A 102 -23.21 0.01 2.15
N ALA A 103 -24.45 -0.45 1.98
CA ALA A 103 -24.83 -1.40 0.94
C ALA A 103 -24.43 -0.87 -0.45
N ALA A 104 -24.21 -1.77 -1.41
CA ALA A 104 -23.77 -1.48 -2.78
C ALA A 104 -24.69 -0.54 -3.61
N GLU A 105 -25.79 -0.07 -3.01
CA GLU A 105 -26.84 0.77 -3.57
C GLU A 105 -26.94 2.15 -2.89
N ALA A 106 -26.10 2.43 -1.89
CA ALA A 106 -26.05 3.72 -1.20
C ALA A 106 -25.47 4.81 -2.11
N GLU A 107 -26.01 6.03 -2.00
CA GLU A 107 -25.49 7.19 -2.73
C GLU A 107 -24.06 7.51 -2.24
N ASP A 108 -23.20 8.01 -3.14
CA ASP A 108 -21.78 8.32 -2.85
C ASP A 108 -21.61 9.19 -1.57
N GLU A 109 -22.62 9.99 -1.25
CA GLU A 109 -22.64 10.87 -0.08
C GLU A 109 -22.74 10.10 1.26
N GLU A 110 -23.46 8.98 1.30
CA GLU A 110 -23.57 8.12 2.49
C GLU A 110 -22.27 7.34 2.74
N ILE A 111 -21.63 6.86 1.67
CA ILE A 111 -20.31 6.22 1.74
C ILE A 111 -19.27 7.20 2.32
N MET A 112 -19.26 8.43 1.81
CA MET A 112 -18.31 9.46 2.24
C MET A 112 -18.55 9.89 3.69
N ALA A 113 -19.81 10.00 4.13
CA ALA A 113 -20.14 10.30 5.52
C ALA A 113 -19.73 9.17 6.48
N GLY A 114 -19.94 7.90 6.10
CA GLY A 114 -19.50 6.74 6.88
C GLY A 114 -17.98 6.73 7.08
N ILE A 115 -17.23 6.90 6.00
CA ILE A 115 -15.76 6.93 6.02
C ILE A 115 -15.24 8.15 6.81
N ALA A 116 -15.87 9.32 6.68
CA ALA A 116 -15.48 10.52 7.41
C ALA A 116 -15.60 10.37 8.94
N ASN A 117 -16.49 9.50 9.42
CA ASN A 117 -16.63 9.21 10.85
C ASN A 117 -15.57 8.21 11.37
N MET A 118 -14.91 7.46 10.48
CA MET A 118 -13.88 6.49 10.87
C MET A 118 -12.52 7.12 11.12
N PHE A 119 -12.19 8.18 10.37
CA PHE A 119 -10.88 8.78 10.37
C PHE A 119 -10.95 10.24 10.78
N THR A 120 -10.08 10.66 11.70
CA THR A 120 -9.78 12.09 11.81
C THR A 120 -9.16 12.58 10.50
N PRO A 121 -9.28 13.87 10.13
CA PRO A 121 -8.73 14.33 8.86
C PRO A 121 -7.22 14.09 8.73
N ILE A 122 -6.49 14.11 9.86
CA ILE A 122 -5.06 13.80 9.87
C ILE A 122 -4.78 12.29 9.71
N ALA A 123 -5.63 11.42 10.23
CA ALA A 123 -5.55 9.97 10.00
C ALA A 123 -5.94 9.60 8.56
N ALA A 124 -6.92 10.28 7.96
CA ALA A 124 -7.26 10.11 6.55
C ALA A 124 -6.08 10.53 5.65
N PHE A 125 -5.40 11.61 6.00
CA PHE A 125 -4.21 12.08 5.29
C PHE A 125 -3.04 11.10 5.42
N SER A 126 -2.79 10.55 6.61
CA SER A 126 -1.75 9.53 6.81
C SER A 126 -2.07 8.23 6.06
N PHE A 127 -3.34 7.80 6.04
CA PHE A 127 -3.82 6.68 5.21
C PHE A 127 -3.53 6.90 3.73
N MET A 128 -3.81 8.09 3.21
CA MET A 128 -3.56 8.41 1.80
C MET A 128 -2.07 8.41 1.47
N ILE A 129 -1.22 8.95 2.35
CA ILE A 129 0.24 8.89 2.18
C ILE A 129 0.73 7.44 2.22
N LEU A 130 0.27 6.65 3.19
CA LEU A 130 0.67 5.26 3.32
C LEU A 130 0.36 4.49 2.03
N ASN A 131 -0.87 4.59 1.53
CA ASN A 131 -1.31 3.87 0.33
C ASN A 131 -0.70 4.39 -0.98
N LEU A 132 -0.11 5.60 -0.98
CA LEU A 132 0.53 6.17 -2.16
C LEU A 132 2.00 5.73 -2.29
N PHE A 133 2.66 5.46 -1.16
CA PHE A 133 4.10 5.22 -1.09
C PHE A 133 4.50 3.83 -0.59
N ASP A 134 3.52 3.00 -0.22
CA ASP A 134 3.72 1.58 0.04
C ASP A 134 4.14 0.82 -1.25
N PRO A 135 4.51 -0.46 -1.13
CA PRO A 135 4.89 -1.25 -2.29
C PRO A 135 3.76 -1.34 -3.34
N PRO A 136 4.11 -1.65 -4.61
CA PRO A 136 3.09 -1.82 -5.63
C PRO A 136 2.27 -3.08 -5.34
N CYS A 137 1.15 -3.27 -6.03
CA CYS A 137 0.24 -4.38 -5.74
C CYS A 137 0.91 -5.77 -5.78
N VAL A 138 0.29 -6.76 -5.13
CA VAL A 138 0.85 -8.13 -4.99
C VAL A 138 1.31 -8.75 -6.31
N VAL A 139 0.65 -8.43 -7.42
CA VAL A 139 1.07 -8.90 -8.76
C VAL A 139 2.43 -8.30 -9.17
N ALA A 140 2.63 -6.99 -8.94
CA ALA A 140 3.88 -6.30 -9.22
C ALA A 140 5.01 -6.71 -8.27
N ILE A 141 4.68 -6.97 -7.00
CA ILE A 141 5.62 -7.57 -6.04
C ILE A 141 6.05 -8.96 -6.53
N ALA A 142 5.10 -9.81 -6.92
CA ALA A 142 5.39 -11.16 -7.39
C ALA A 142 6.25 -11.17 -8.65
N THR A 143 6.04 -10.24 -9.59
CA THR A 143 6.94 -10.09 -10.75
C THR A 143 8.30 -9.56 -10.33
N THR A 144 8.39 -8.58 -9.44
CA THR A 144 9.67 -8.04 -8.95
C THR A 144 10.53 -9.13 -8.30
N ILE A 145 9.93 -9.97 -7.45
CA ILE A 145 10.62 -11.11 -6.82
C ILE A 145 11.14 -12.11 -7.86
N ARG A 146 10.42 -12.30 -8.97
CA ARG A 146 10.82 -13.23 -10.04
C ARG A 146 11.93 -12.66 -10.92
N GLU A 147 11.91 -11.36 -11.21
CA GLU A 147 12.86 -10.70 -12.10
C GLU A 147 14.20 -10.38 -11.41
N MET A 148 14.20 -10.13 -10.09
CA MET A 148 15.44 -9.80 -9.36
C MET A 148 16.39 -10.98 -9.16
N GLY A 149 15.94 -12.23 -9.40
CA GLY A 149 16.74 -13.45 -9.28
C GLY A 149 17.09 -13.86 -7.84
N GLU A 150 17.44 -12.91 -6.97
CA GLU A 150 17.77 -13.14 -5.55
C GLU A 150 16.71 -12.54 -4.62
N LYS A 151 16.07 -13.42 -3.84
CA LYS A 151 14.96 -13.07 -2.93
C LYS A 151 15.34 -12.04 -1.86
N LYS A 152 16.61 -12.00 -1.44
CA LYS A 152 17.09 -11.04 -0.43
C LYS A 152 17.02 -9.60 -0.94
N TRP A 153 17.43 -9.37 -2.19
CA TRP A 153 17.39 -8.05 -2.79
C TRP A 153 15.96 -7.60 -3.09
N ALA A 154 15.08 -8.52 -3.50
CA ALA A 154 13.65 -8.23 -3.65
C ALA A 154 13.00 -7.86 -2.31
N ALA A 155 13.27 -8.62 -1.24
CA ALA A 155 12.78 -8.30 0.09
C ALA A 155 13.33 -6.97 0.62
N LEU A 156 14.59 -6.64 0.31
CA LEU A 156 15.18 -5.34 0.65
C LEU A 156 14.48 -4.20 -0.09
N ALA A 157 14.20 -4.36 -1.39
CA ALA A 157 13.53 -3.33 -2.19
C ALA A 157 12.09 -3.07 -1.69
N ILE A 158 11.32 -4.14 -1.45
CA ILE A 158 9.95 -4.04 -0.92
C ILE A 158 9.99 -3.45 0.50
N GLY A 159 10.87 -3.96 1.37
CA GLY A 159 11.02 -3.47 2.74
C GLY A 159 11.43 -2.00 2.79
N PHE A 160 12.25 -1.54 1.85
CA PHE A 160 12.59 -0.13 1.71
C PHE A 160 11.36 0.73 1.37
N GLN A 161 10.51 0.28 0.45
CA GLN A 161 9.27 0.99 0.10
C GLN A 161 8.30 1.04 1.28
N VAL A 162 8.08 -0.10 1.97
CA VAL A 162 7.24 -0.15 3.19
C VAL A 162 7.78 0.82 4.24
N MET A 163 9.08 0.78 4.52
CA MET A 163 9.70 1.66 5.54
C MET A 163 9.54 3.13 5.17
N LEU A 164 9.75 3.47 3.91
CA LEU A 164 9.66 4.84 3.42
C LEU A 164 8.21 5.36 3.49
N GLY A 165 7.24 4.59 2.98
CA GLY A 165 5.82 4.93 3.04
C GLY A 165 5.30 5.05 4.48
N TYR A 166 5.60 4.04 5.31
CA TYR A 166 5.23 4.05 6.72
C TYR A 166 5.88 5.22 7.48
N GLY A 167 7.16 5.51 7.21
CA GLY A 167 7.88 6.64 7.81
C GLY A 167 7.25 7.99 7.45
N MET A 168 6.88 8.19 6.18
CA MET A 168 6.20 9.43 5.76
C MET A 168 4.80 9.56 6.37
N ALA A 169 4.02 8.47 6.42
CA ALA A 169 2.70 8.47 7.04
C ALA A 169 2.78 8.74 8.55
N PHE A 170 3.77 8.15 9.24
CA PHE A 170 4.04 8.39 10.66
C PHE A 170 4.41 9.85 10.94
N VAL A 171 5.31 10.42 10.13
CA VAL A 171 5.70 11.83 10.23
C VAL A 171 4.49 12.74 10.00
N ALA A 172 3.71 12.48 8.96
CA ALA A 172 2.52 13.26 8.65
C ALA A 172 1.50 13.21 9.80
N TYR A 173 1.23 12.02 10.35
CA TYR A 173 0.29 11.86 11.46
C TYR A 173 0.74 12.59 12.72
N HIS A 174 1.98 12.36 13.19
CA HIS A 174 2.44 12.91 14.46
C HIS A 174 2.76 14.41 14.40
N LEU A 175 3.41 14.88 13.33
CA LEU A 175 3.68 16.31 13.18
C LEU A 175 2.40 17.07 12.85
N GLY A 176 1.52 16.51 12.01
CA GLY A 176 0.24 17.15 11.69
C GLY A 176 -0.71 17.22 12.88
N SER A 177 -0.77 16.16 13.69
CA SER A 177 -1.57 16.17 14.94
C SER A 177 -1.06 17.20 15.94
N TRP A 178 0.26 17.38 16.03
CA TRP A 178 0.86 18.39 16.90
C TRP A 178 0.65 19.82 16.38
N LEU A 179 0.85 20.05 15.07
CA LEU A 179 0.83 21.39 14.49
C LEU A 179 -0.59 21.94 14.26
N PHE A 180 -1.55 21.08 13.90
CA PHE A 180 -2.90 21.52 13.50
C PHE A 180 -4.00 21.21 14.54
N TYR A 181 -3.76 20.26 15.45
CA TYR A 181 -4.78 19.77 16.40
C TYR A 181 -4.36 19.92 17.88
N ASP A 182 -3.33 20.72 18.16
CA ASP A 182 -2.82 21.00 19.52
C ASP A 182 -2.56 19.74 20.39
N ALA A 183 -2.19 18.62 19.75
CA ALA A 183 -1.88 17.39 20.47
C ALA A 183 -0.65 17.58 21.37
N ALA A 184 -0.66 17.02 22.59
CA ALA A 184 0.48 17.11 23.50
C ALA A 184 1.75 16.52 22.89
N PHE A 185 2.90 17.17 23.12
CA PHE A 185 4.19 16.70 22.63
C PHE A 185 4.57 15.38 23.33
N GLY A 186 4.53 14.29 22.57
CA GLY A 186 4.84 12.94 23.04
C GLY A 186 6.07 12.34 22.36
N LEU A 187 6.29 11.06 22.65
CA LEU A 187 7.42 10.29 22.13
C LEU A 187 7.34 10.11 20.60
N GLY A 188 6.13 10.04 20.03
CA GLY A 188 5.91 9.91 18.58
C GLY A 188 6.37 11.12 17.79
N GLN A 189 6.15 12.34 18.31
CA GLN A 189 6.63 13.58 17.70
C GLN A 189 8.15 13.68 17.74
N GLY A 190 8.78 13.25 18.83
CA GLY A 190 10.24 13.16 18.92
C GLY A 190 10.83 12.23 17.85
N ILE A 191 10.24 11.05 17.66
CA ILE A 191 10.64 10.11 16.60
C ILE A 191 10.43 10.73 15.22
N ALA A 192 9.29 11.38 14.99
CA ALA A 192 8.99 12.02 13.70
C ALA A 192 10.02 13.11 13.34
N ILE A 193 10.43 13.94 14.30
CA ILE A 193 11.47 14.95 14.09
C ILE A 193 12.81 14.29 13.76
N VAL A 194 13.18 13.21 14.46
CA VAL A 194 14.42 12.47 14.15
C VAL A 194 14.39 11.87 12.75
N ILE A 195 13.25 11.30 12.32
CA ILE A 195 13.07 10.79 10.95
C ILE A 195 13.24 11.90 9.92
N CYS A 196 12.64 13.08 10.15
CA CYS A 196 12.84 14.25 9.29
C CYS A 196 14.31 14.70 9.22
N LEU A 197 15.00 14.76 10.36
CA LEU A 197 16.42 15.13 10.41
C LEU A 197 17.31 14.11 9.69
N LEU A 198 17.02 12.81 9.83
CA LEU A 198 17.71 11.75 9.09
C LEU A 198 17.47 11.87 7.58
N ALA A 199 16.22 12.11 7.15
CA ALA A 199 15.89 12.32 5.76
C ALA A 199 16.64 13.54 5.18
N LEU A 200 16.63 14.67 5.90
CA LEU A 200 17.39 15.87 5.53
C LEU A 200 18.90 15.60 5.48
N TYR A 201 19.43 14.84 6.43
CA TYR A 201 20.83 14.44 6.43
C TYR A 201 21.16 13.60 5.20
N PHE A 202 20.35 12.59 4.83
CA PHE A 202 20.58 11.78 3.65
C PHE A 202 20.48 12.57 2.34
N ILE A 203 19.57 13.54 2.26
CA ILE A 203 19.41 14.43 1.10
C ILE A 203 20.59 15.40 0.97
N CYS A 204 21.03 15.99 2.09
CA CYS A 204 22.11 16.98 2.10
C CYS A 204 23.51 16.35 2.18
N ARG A 205 23.62 15.03 2.41
CA ARG A 205 24.91 14.36 2.50
C ARG A 205 25.58 14.39 1.11
N PRO A 206 26.74 15.03 0.97
CA PRO A 206 27.47 15.02 -0.30
C PRO A 206 27.88 13.58 -0.64
N MET A 207 27.68 13.18 -1.90
CA MET A 207 28.08 11.86 -2.39
C MET A 207 29.54 11.58 -2.01
N PRO A 208 29.85 10.42 -1.40
CA PRO A 208 31.22 10.00 -1.19
C PRO A 208 31.95 10.05 -2.53
N LYS A 209 33.12 10.69 -2.57
CA LYS A 209 33.96 10.66 -3.77
C LYS A 209 34.42 9.22 -3.99
N THR A 210 33.77 8.51 -4.91
CA THR A 210 34.28 7.24 -5.43
C THR A 210 35.67 7.53 -5.98
N LYS A 211 36.69 6.84 -5.45
CA LYS A 211 37.98 6.80 -6.13
C LYS A 211 37.75 6.07 -7.44
N ASP A 212 37.95 6.76 -8.55
CA ASP A 212 37.95 6.18 -9.88
C ASP A 212 39.06 5.13 -9.97
N GLU A 213 38.75 3.90 -9.59
CA GLU A 213 39.50 2.72 -10.01
C GLU A 213 38.58 1.92 -10.91
N ILE A 214 38.42 2.40 -12.15
CA ILE A 214 38.01 1.55 -13.25
C ILE A 214 39.27 0.75 -13.62
N PRO A 215 39.30 -0.59 -13.47
CA PRO A 215 40.35 -1.37 -14.08
C PRO A 215 40.18 -1.24 -15.60
N GLU A 216 41.16 -0.60 -16.26
CA GLU A 216 41.32 -0.67 -17.72
C GLU A 216 41.31 -2.15 -18.14
N GLY A 217 40.19 -2.64 -18.67
CA GLY A 217 40.12 -4.02 -19.17
C GLY A 217 38.73 -4.60 -19.43
N ALA A 218 37.65 -4.05 -18.87
CA ALA A 218 36.30 -4.62 -19.04
C ALA A 218 35.42 -3.93 -20.09
N GLN A 219 36.00 -3.13 -21.00
CA GLN A 219 35.32 -2.63 -22.20
C GLN A 219 35.68 -3.50 -23.41
N ALA A 220 35.36 -4.79 -23.36
CA ALA A 220 35.32 -5.63 -24.55
C ALA A 220 34.48 -6.89 -24.29
N LYS A 221 33.16 -6.73 -24.42
CA LYS A 221 32.30 -7.66 -25.17
C LYS A 221 30.88 -7.10 -25.20
N ALA A 222 30.56 -6.56 -26.37
CA ALA A 222 29.21 -6.42 -26.88
C ALA A 222 28.50 -7.78 -26.95
#